data_AF-Q5KZ07-F1
#
_entry.id   AF-Q5KZ07-F1
#
_cell.length_a   1.000
_cell.length_b   1.000
_cell.length_c   1.000
_cell.angle_alpha   90.00
_cell.angle_beta   90.00
_cell.angle_gamma   90.00
#
_symmetry.space_group_name_H-M   'P 1'
#
loop_
_entity.id
_entity.type
_entity.pdbx_description
1 polymer ?
#
loop_
_entity_poly.entity_id
_entity_poly.type
_entity_poly.pdbx_seq_one_letter_code
_entity_poly.pdbx_strand_id
1 'polypeptide(L)'
;MAVAITVEVQQREDTKAMGVDLGLRYIAVASIGTKSLFFKDSQCAFIRRRYAALRRTLGKAKKLHMIRTIGRKESCWMKVINHKISRQIVRFALANGVGMIRMEKLTRSLNHRRERRKRLFPLDGDMVRP
;
A
#
# COMPACT_ATOMS: atom_id res chain seq x y z
N MET A 1 0.29 -28.89 -25.56
CA MET A 1 0.85 -29.78 -24.53
C MET A 1 1.10 -28.95 -23.27
N ALA A 2 0.49 -29.32 -22.14
CA ALA A 2 0.76 -28.69 -20.84
C ALA A 2 1.60 -29.66 -20.02
N VAL A 3 2.74 -29.21 -19.51
CA VAL A 3 3.61 -30.00 -18.64
C VAL A 3 3.36 -29.53 -17.21
N ALA A 4 2.87 -30.42 -16.35
CA ALA A 4 2.72 -30.16 -14.92
C ALA A 4 4.04 -30.50 -14.22
N ILE A 5 4.67 -29.50 -13.59
CA ILE A 5 5.87 -29.68 -12.79
C ILE A 5 5.44 -29.66 -11.31
N THR A 6 5.61 -30.79 -10.64
CA THR A 6 5.43 -30.91 -9.19
C THR A 6 6.75 -30.56 -8.51
N VAL A 7 6.79 -29.41 -7.84
CA VAL A 7 7.94 -29.02 -7.00
C VAL A 7 7.61 -29.37 -5.56
N GLU A 8 8.35 -30.30 -4.98
CA GLU A 8 8.25 -30.60 -3.55
C GLU A 8 8.81 -29.43 -2.75
N VAL A 9 7.92 -28.71 -2.06
CA VAL A 9 8.30 -27.60 -1.18
C VAL A 9 8.66 -28.19 0.17
N GLN A 10 9.96 -28.29 0.47
CA GLN A 10 10.39 -28.59 1.84
C GLN A 10 9.94 -27.45 2.77
N GLN A 11 9.13 -27.81 3.77
CA GLN A 11 8.73 -26.88 4.82
C GLN A 11 9.94 -26.59 5.70
N ARG A 12 10.39 -25.34 5.72
CA ARG A 12 11.45 -24.90 6.62
C ARG A 12 10.85 -24.64 8.00
N GLU A 13 11.39 -25.26 9.04
CA GLU A 13 11.07 -24.96 10.45
C GLU A 13 11.71 -23.62 10.89
N ASP A 14 11.56 -22.58 10.08
CA ASP A 14 12.10 -21.26 10.37
C ASP A 14 11.22 -20.58 11.43
N THR A 15 11.59 -20.69 12.70
CA THR A 15 10.89 -20.08 13.86
C THR A 15 10.86 -18.55 13.82
N LYS A 16 11.70 -17.93 12.99
CA LYS A 16 11.85 -16.49 12.91
C LYS A 16 10.66 -15.83 12.22
N ALA A 17 9.97 -14.97 12.96
CA ALA A 17 8.81 -14.23 12.50
C ALA A 17 9.14 -12.77 12.13
N MET A 18 8.49 -12.27 11.09
CA MET A 18 8.46 -10.85 10.72
C MET A 18 7.05 -10.30 10.93
N GLY A 19 6.93 -9.13 11.55
CA GLY A 19 5.69 -8.37 11.59
C GLY A 19 5.60 -7.39 10.42
N VAL A 20 4.46 -7.31 9.75
CA VAL A 20 4.18 -6.26 8.76
C VAL A 20 2.97 -5.44 9.21
N ASP A 21 3.19 -4.14 9.42
CA ASP A 21 2.16 -3.17 9.77
C ASP A 21 1.89 -2.21 8.61
N LEU A 22 0.64 -1.76 8.48
CA LEU A 22 0.22 -0.79 7.46
C LEU A 22 -0.13 0.54 8.15
N GLY A 23 0.65 1.59 7.87
CA GLY A 23 0.52 2.90 8.52
C GLY A 23 -0.17 4.01 7.71
N LEU A 24 -0.38 5.18 8.35
CA LEU A 24 -0.83 6.40 7.66
C LEU A 24 0.34 7.15 7.00
N ARG A 25 1.47 7.24 7.70
CA ARG A 25 2.70 7.93 7.21
C ARG A 25 3.53 7.02 6.29
N TYR A 26 3.47 5.72 6.54
CA TYR A 26 4.14 4.68 5.78
C TYR A 26 3.09 3.72 5.23
N ILE A 27 3.19 3.36 3.96
CA ILE A 27 2.29 2.39 3.31
C ILE A 27 2.36 1.06 4.04
N ALA A 28 3.58 0.60 4.31
CA ALA A 28 3.88 -0.60 5.05
C ALA A 28 5.19 -0.41 5.83
N VAL A 29 5.32 -1.15 6.93
CA VAL A 29 6.55 -1.31 7.69
C VAL A 29 6.72 -2.79 7.97
N ALA A 30 7.87 -3.36 7.62
CA ALA A 30 8.22 -4.74 7.90
C ALA A 30 9.31 -4.78 8.97
N SER A 31 9.07 -5.43 10.10
CA SER A 31 9.98 -5.46 11.25
C SER A 31 10.34 -6.89 11.64
N ILE A 32 11.62 -7.10 11.90
CA ILE A 32 12.23 -8.34 12.38
C ILE A 32 13.11 -7.98 13.58
N GLY A 33 12.60 -8.11 14.81
CA GLY A 33 13.34 -7.73 16.01
C GLY A 33 13.85 -6.29 15.93
N THR A 34 15.16 -6.10 15.76
CA THR A 34 15.81 -4.79 15.64
C THR A 34 15.88 -4.22 14.22
N LYS A 35 15.64 -5.02 13.18
CA LYS A 35 15.71 -4.58 11.77
C LYS A 35 14.33 -4.22 11.24
N SER A 36 14.19 -3.05 10.62
CA SER A 36 12.93 -2.58 10.05
C SER A 36 13.11 -2.02 8.63
N LEU A 37 12.13 -2.30 7.76
CA LEU A 37 12.03 -1.80 6.41
C LEU A 37 10.78 -0.92 6.27
N PHE A 38 10.96 0.32 5.83
CA PHE A 38 9.91 1.34 5.79
C PHE A 38 9.56 1.74 4.36
N PHE A 39 8.25 1.79 4.04
CA PHE A 39 7.76 2.25 2.74
C PHE A 39 7.00 3.56 2.90
N LYS A 40 7.60 4.69 2.53
CA LYS A 40 6.99 6.04 2.67
C LYS A 40 5.75 6.21 1.78
N ASP A 41 4.71 6.86 2.29
CA ASP A 41 3.47 7.14 1.52
C ASP A 41 3.51 8.46 0.73
N SER A 42 4.52 9.32 0.88
CA SER A 42 4.50 10.70 0.33
C SER A 42 4.23 10.75 -1.19
N GLN A 43 4.89 9.89 -1.97
CA GLN A 43 4.71 9.84 -3.42
C GLN A 43 3.31 9.33 -3.79
N CYS A 44 2.84 8.26 -3.14
CA CYS A 44 1.49 7.72 -3.33
C CYS A 44 0.42 8.74 -2.95
N ALA A 45 0.60 9.44 -1.84
CA ALA A 45 -0.29 10.50 -1.38
C ALA A 45 -0.36 11.65 -2.38
N PHE A 46 0.78 12.10 -2.93
CA PHE A 46 0.82 13.13 -3.97
C PHE A 46 0.04 12.73 -5.22
N ILE A 47 0.27 11.51 -5.73
CA ILE A 47 -0.42 11.02 -6.92
C ILE A 47 -1.92 10.86 -6.68
N ARG A 48 -2.33 10.28 -5.54
CA ARG A 48 -3.75 10.19 -5.14
C ARG A 48 -4.42 11.56 -5.07
N ARG A 49 -3.73 12.58 -4.52
CA ARG A 49 -4.24 13.97 -4.50
C ARG A 49 -4.41 14.54 -5.90
N ARG A 50 -3.42 14.35 -6.78
CA ARG A 50 -3.48 14.81 -8.18
C ARG A 50 -4.67 14.20 -8.93
N TYR A 51 -4.86 12.89 -8.84
CA TYR A 51 -6.00 12.21 -9.45
C TYR A 51 -7.35 12.63 -8.84
N ALA A 52 -7.41 12.90 -7.54
CA ALA A 52 -8.61 13.44 -6.90
C ALA A 52 -8.96 14.84 -7.41
N ALA A 53 -7.98 15.74 -7.58
CA ALA A 53 -8.20 17.06 -8.17
C ALA A 53 -8.68 16.96 -9.64
N LEU A 54 -8.09 16.04 -10.41
CA LEU A 54 -8.50 15.79 -11.79
C LEU A 54 -9.95 15.26 -11.87
N ARG A 55 -10.32 14.32 -11.00
CA ARG A 55 -11.72 13.85 -10.89
C ARG A 55 -12.70 14.96 -10.59
N ARG A 56 -12.37 15.89 -9.68
CA ARG A 56 -13.23 17.05 -9.37
C ARG A 56 -13.44 17.94 -10.59
N THR A 57 -12.36 18.23 -11.31
CA THR A 57 -12.41 19.08 -12.53
C THR A 57 -13.24 18.44 -13.63
N LEU A 58 -13.00 17.15 -13.91
CA LEU A 58 -13.76 16.40 -14.91
C LEU A 58 -15.23 16.18 -14.50
N GLY A 59 -15.50 16.06 -13.20
CA GLY A 59 -16.85 15.97 -12.65
C GLY A 59 -17.66 17.23 -12.90
N LYS A 60 -17.06 18.41 -12.66
CA LYS A 60 -17.68 19.70 -12.99
C LYS A 60 -17.98 19.83 -14.49
N ALA A 61 -17.05 19.36 -15.33
CA ALA A 61 -17.24 19.32 -16.78
C ALA A 61 -18.15 18.17 -17.28
N LYS A 62 -18.74 17.36 -16.37
CA LYS A 62 -19.59 16.19 -16.67
C LYS A 62 -18.94 15.15 -17.62
N LYS A 63 -17.61 15.08 -17.68
CA LYS A 63 -16.86 14.15 -18.55
C LYS A 63 -16.73 12.76 -17.92
N LEU A 64 -17.85 12.05 -17.77
CA LEU A 64 -17.92 10.75 -17.07
C LEU A 64 -17.00 9.67 -17.67
N HIS A 65 -16.90 9.61 -19.00
CA HIS A 65 -16.00 8.67 -19.68
C HIS A 65 -14.54 8.86 -19.25
N MET A 66 -14.07 10.12 -19.19
CA MET A 66 -12.71 10.45 -18.76
C MET A 66 -12.45 10.11 -17.31
N ILE A 67 -13.42 10.33 -16.42
CA ILE A 67 -13.32 9.94 -15.00
C ILE A 67 -13.06 8.44 -14.86
N ARG A 68 -13.78 7.60 -15.62
CA ARG A 68 -13.58 6.15 -15.63
C ARG A 68 -12.19 5.78 -16.14
N THR A 69 -11.73 6.40 -17.22
CA THR A 69 -10.42 6.15 -17.82
C THR A 69 -9.28 6.49 -16.87
N ILE A 70 -9.29 7.68 -16.24
CA ILE A 70 -8.25 8.05 -15.28
C ILE A 70 -8.31 7.21 -14.01
N GLY A 71 -9.51 6.78 -13.58
CA GLY A 71 -9.68 5.91 -12.42
C GLY A 71 -9.07 4.53 -12.65
N ARG A 72 -9.21 3.96 -13.85
CA ARG A 72 -8.51 2.73 -14.25
C ARG A 72 -6.98 2.92 -14.24
N LYS A 73 -6.48 4.05 -14.78
CA LYS A 73 -5.04 4.37 -14.76
C LYS A 73 -4.48 4.48 -13.33
N GLU A 74 -5.16 5.21 -12.44
CA GLU A 74 -4.76 5.33 -11.02
C GLU A 74 -4.76 3.96 -10.33
N SER A 75 -5.79 3.15 -10.57
CA SER A 75 -5.93 1.82 -9.97
C SER A 75 -4.84 0.87 -10.42
N CYS A 76 -4.51 0.88 -11.72
CA CYS A 76 -3.40 0.10 -12.28
C CYS A 76 -2.07 0.52 -11.67
N TRP A 77 -1.80 1.83 -11.59
CA TRP A 77 -0.60 2.37 -10.98
C TRP A 77 -0.45 1.96 -9.50
N MET A 78 -1.54 2.04 -8.72
CA MET A 78 -1.55 1.60 -7.32
C MET A 78 -1.28 0.09 -7.18
N LYS A 79 -1.86 -0.74 -8.06
CA LYS A 79 -1.58 -2.19 -8.08
C LYS A 79 -0.11 -2.48 -8.34
N VAL A 80 0.51 -1.78 -9.30
CA VAL A 80 1.95 -1.95 -9.61
C VAL A 80 2.81 -1.58 -8.40
N ILE A 81 2.49 -0.50 -7.70
CA ILE A 81 3.22 -0.11 -6.49
C ILE A 81 3.07 -1.14 -5.38
N ASN A 82 1.84 -1.56 -5.09
CA ASN A 82 1.58 -2.59 -4.09
C ASN A 82 2.38 -3.86 -4.42
N HIS A 83 2.40 -4.29 -5.69
CA HIS A 83 3.18 -5.44 -6.12
C HIS A 83 4.70 -5.25 -5.88
N LYS A 84 5.24 -4.07 -6.21
CA LYS A 84 6.65 -3.75 -5.95
C LYS A 84 6.99 -3.75 -4.45
N ILE A 85 6.11 -3.25 -3.60
CA ILE A 85 6.29 -3.22 -2.14
C ILE A 85 6.21 -4.65 -1.59
N SER A 86 5.18 -5.41 -1.94
CA SER A 86 5.02 -6.81 -1.53
C SER A 86 6.23 -7.66 -1.91
N ARG A 87 6.75 -7.50 -3.14
CA ARG A 87 7.96 -8.19 -3.59
C ARG A 87 9.19 -7.84 -2.76
N GLN A 88 9.33 -6.57 -2.37
CA GLN A 88 10.43 -6.13 -1.50
C GLN A 88 10.31 -6.70 -0.08
N ILE A 89 9.09 -6.76 0.48
CA ILE A 89 8.83 -7.36 1.80
C ILE A 89 9.23 -8.84 1.79
N VAL A 90 8.80 -9.61 0.79
CA VAL A 90 9.14 -11.03 0.68
C VAL A 90 10.64 -11.23 0.51
N ARG A 91 11.30 -10.42 -0.35
CA ARG A 91 12.76 -10.47 -0.51
C ARG A 91 13.49 -10.16 0.79
N PHE A 92 13.01 -9.17 1.54
CA PHE A 92 13.56 -8.82 2.85
C PHE A 92 13.38 -9.95 3.86
N ALA A 93 12.25 -10.67 3.83
CA ALA A 93 12.01 -11.83 4.67
C ALA A 93 12.97 -12.98 4.35
N LEU A 94 13.09 -13.33 3.07
CA LEU A 94 14.01 -14.38 2.60
C LEU A 94 15.47 -14.08 2.95
N ALA A 95 15.91 -12.84 2.73
CA ALA A 95 17.29 -12.41 3.03
C ALA A 95 17.62 -12.45 4.53
N ASN A 96 16.62 -12.46 5.42
CA ASN A 96 16.81 -12.51 6.86
C ASN A 96 16.43 -13.87 7.48
N GLY A 97 16.15 -14.89 6.66
CA GLY A 97 15.79 -16.24 7.13
C GLY A 97 14.46 -16.27 7.89
N VAL A 98 13.47 -15.53 7.43
CA VAL A 98 12.13 -15.48 8.06
C VAL A 98 11.24 -16.56 7.45
N GLY A 99 10.70 -17.43 8.30
CA GLY A 99 9.74 -18.47 7.91
C GLY A 99 8.27 -18.06 7.99
N MET A 100 7.98 -17.04 8.81
CA MET A 100 6.61 -16.62 9.10
C MET A 100 6.43 -15.11 9.03
N ILE A 101 5.48 -14.65 8.21
CA ILE A 101 5.08 -13.25 8.14
C ILE A 101 3.74 -13.08 8.86
N ARG A 102 3.71 -12.26 9.91
CA ARG A 102 2.51 -11.92 10.67
C ARG A 102 2.00 -10.55 10.25
N MET A 103 0.70 -10.48 9.95
CA MET A 103 0.01 -9.24 9.56
C MET A 103 -1.24 -9.05 10.41
N GLU A 104 -1.63 -7.80 10.67
CA GLU A 104 -2.88 -7.50 11.35
C GLU A 104 -4.12 -7.83 10.50
N LYS A 105 -5.23 -8.19 11.16
CA LYS A 105 -6.52 -8.38 10.50
C LYS A 105 -7.15 -7.02 10.15
N LEU A 106 -7.05 -6.64 8.88
CA LEU A 106 -7.37 -5.30 8.36
C LEU A 106 -8.85 -4.86 8.47
N THR A 107 -9.75 -5.75 8.90
CA THR A 107 -11.21 -5.49 8.89
C THR A 107 -11.62 -4.39 9.87
N ARG A 108 -10.89 -4.23 10.99
CA ARG A 108 -11.23 -3.26 12.07
C ARG A 108 -10.47 -1.93 11.95
N SER A 109 -9.43 -1.85 11.13
CA SER A 109 -8.47 -0.71 11.11
C SER A 109 -8.84 0.42 10.14
N LEU A 110 -9.80 0.25 9.23
CA LEU A 110 -10.18 1.29 8.24
C LEU A 110 -10.87 2.51 8.89
N ASN A 111 -11.85 2.28 9.78
CA ASN A 111 -12.55 3.37 10.49
C ASN A 111 -11.60 4.10 11.44
N HIS A 112 -10.79 3.37 12.22
CA HIS A 112 -9.74 3.96 13.05
C HIS A 112 -8.67 4.70 12.25
N ARG A 113 -8.31 4.24 11.04
CA ARG A 113 -7.39 4.98 10.15
C ARG A 113 -7.98 6.30 9.68
N ARG A 114 -9.26 6.34 9.33
CA ARG A 114 -9.94 7.60 8.96
C ARG A 114 -9.93 8.59 10.11
N GLU A 115 -10.26 8.12 11.30
CA GLU A 115 -10.28 8.95 12.52
C GLU A 115 -8.87 9.44 12.89
N ARG A 116 -7.87 8.54 12.91
CA ARG A 116 -6.46 8.90 13.13
C ARG A 116 -5.95 9.89 12.08
N ARG A 117 -6.37 9.76 10.82
CA ARG A 117 -5.97 10.69 9.76
C ARG A 117 -6.51 12.09 9.98
N LYS A 118 -7.77 12.24 10.42
CA LYS A 118 -8.33 13.56 10.76
C LYS A 118 -7.57 14.22 11.91
N ARG A 119 -7.18 13.43 12.93
CA ARG A 119 -6.43 13.94 14.09
C ARG A 119 -4.97 14.28 13.78
N LEU A 120 -4.29 13.43 13.01
CA LEU A 120 -2.85 13.55 12.74
C LEU A 120 -2.53 14.48 11.56
N PHE A 121 -3.51 14.67 10.67
CA PHE A 121 -3.46 15.59 9.55
C PHE A 121 -4.78 16.39 9.50
N PRO A 122 -5.04 17.26 10.50
CA PRO A 122 -6.16 18.17 10.42
C PRO A 122 -6.02 19.01 9.16
N LEU A 123 -7.13 19.19 8.44
CA LEU A 123 -7.17 20.09 7.29
C LEU A 123 -7.25 21.53 7.82
N ASP A 124 -6.18 22.00 8.46
CA ASP A 124 -6.06 23.41 8.83
C ASP A 124 -5.47 24.17 7.64
N GLY A 125 -6.23 25.15 7.17
CA GLY A 125 -5.80 26.12 6.16
C GLY A 125 -6.47 25.92 4.81
N ASP A 126 -7.41 26.81 4.52
CA ASP A 126 -7.84 27.12 3.17
C ASP A 126 -6.65 27.11 2.20
N MET A 127 -6.77 26.31 1.14
CA MET A 127 -5.97 26.54 -0.05
C MET A 127 -6.35 27.92 -0.56
N VAL A 128 -5.53 28.92 -0.23
CA VAL A 128 -5.37 30.11 -1.05
C VAL A 128 -5.08 29.60 -2.45
N ARG A 129 -6.09 29.71 -3.31
CA ARG A 129 -5.97 29.47 -4.75
C ARG A 129 -5.13 30.61 -5.32
N PRO A 130 -4.12 30.34 -6.16
CA PRO A 130 -3.73 31.33 -7.16
C PRO A 130 -4.89 31.56 -8.14
#